data_AF-A0A9J7XLN3-F1
#
_entry.id   AF-A0A9J7XLN3-F1
#
_cell.length_a   1.000
_cell.length_b   1.000
_cell.length_c   1.000
_cell.angle_alpha   90.00
_cell.angle_beta   90.00
_cell.angle_gamma   90.00
#
_symmetry.space_group_name_H-M   'P 1'
#
loop_
_entity.id
_entity.type
_entity.pdbx_description
1 polymer ?
#
loop_
_entity_poly.entity_id
_entity_poly.type
_entity_poly.pdbx_seq_one_letter_code
_entity_poly.pdbx_strand_id
1 'polypeptide(L)'
;MTRYCSLFRRLLSHGSKGEEEEDEEEGPVKTVSAEAESQLKGIVTRLFSEQGYYLQMQPDGTVGGTKDENSDYTLFNLIPVGLRVVAIQGVKAGLYVAMNGEGFLYSSISCSGCCSIFGDTFTAECKFKESVFENYYVIYSSTMYRQHESGRAWFLGLNKEGTIMKGNRVKKTKPCSHFVPRPIEVCMYKEPSLHDIDEKQRSRKNSGTPTMGTRKELNQDSTDHEGS
;
A
#
# COMPACT_ATOMS: atom_id res chain seq x y z
N MET A 1 -12.62 -22.02 0.59
CA MET A 1 -13.67 -21.07 0.17
C MET A 1 -14.20 -20.28 1.35
N THR A 2 -14.89 -20.94 2.28
CA THR A 2 -14.84 -20.54 3.69
C THR A 2 -13.40 -20.56 4.17
N ARG A 3 -12.59 -21.59 3.84
CA ARG A 3 -11.23 -21.77 4.39
C ARG A 3 -10.30 -20.56 4.53
N TYR A 4 -10.12 -19.61 3.61
CA TYR A 4 -9.25 -18.43 3.89
C TYR A 4 -9.98 -17.41 4.76
N CYS A 5 -11.21 -16.98 4.39
CA CYS A 5 -12.02 -16.10 5.25
C CYS A 5 -12.36 -16.75 6.61
N SER A 6 -12.38 -18.08 6.70
CA SER A 6 -12.70 -18.87 7.88
C SER A 6 -11.45 -19.29 8.61
N LEU A 7 -10.29 -19.50 7.98
CA LEU A 7 -8.99 -19.60 8.67
C LEU A 7 -8.68 -18.24 9.25
N PHE A 8 -8.75 -17.17 8.45
CA PHE A 8 -8.58 -15.80 8.92
C PHE A 8 -9.56 -15.50 10.05
N ARG A 9 -10.88 -15.68 9.86
CA ARG A 9 -11.87 -15.46 10.94
C ARG A 9 -11.69 -16.42 12.14
N ARG A 10 -11.27 -17.68 11.95
CA ARG A 10 -11.03 -18.66 13.04
C ARG A 10 -9.75 -18.35 13.82
N LEU A 11 -8.67 -17.99 13.13
CA LEU A 11 -7.42 -17.48 13.68
C LEU A 11 -7.67 -16.17 14.45
N LEU A 12 -8.52 -15.30 13.90
CA LEU A 12 -8.99 -14.10 14.58
C LEU A 12 -9.95 -14.38 15.74
N SER A 13 -10.63 -15.54 15.79
CA SER A 13 -11.62 -15.87 16.83
C SER A 13 -11.07 -16.72 17.99
N HIS A 14 -10.00 -17.50 17.82
CA HIS A 14 -9.53 -18.47 18.82
C HIS A 14 -8.73 -17.88 20.00
N GLY A 15 -8.71 -16.56 20.17
CA GLY A 15 -7.88 -15.87 21.18
C GLY A 15 -8.56 -15.49 22.49
N SER A 16 -9.80 -15.92 22.75
CA SER A 16 -10.52 -15.58 23.99
C SER A 16 -10.81 -16.83 24.82
N LYS A 17 -9.93 -17.09 25.79
CA LYS A 17 -10.17 -17.79 27.07
C LYS A 17 -9.50 -16.86 28.10
N GLY A 18 -10.11 -16.32 29.15
CA GLY A 18 -11.28 -16.70 29.94
C GLY A 18 -10.75 -16.96 31.35
N GLU A 19 -11.00 -16.04 32.30
CA GLU A 19 -10.86 -16.28 33.75
C GLU A 19 -11.97 -15.49 34.48
N GLU A 20 -12.69 -16.19 35.37
CA GLU A 20 -13.79 -15.73 36.21
C GLU A 20 -13.29 -15.26 37.60
N GLU A 21 -14.16 -14.48 38.24
CA GLU A 21 -14.22 -13.82 39.56
C GLU A 21 -13.34 -14.29 40.74
N GLU A 22 -12.86 -13.32 41.54
CA GLU A 22 -12.94 -13.33 43.03
C GLU A 22 -13.16 -11.88 43.56
N ASP A 23 -14.01 -11.74 44.58
CA ASP A 23 -14.56 -10.51 45.19
C ASP A 23 -13.70 -9.89 46.34
N GLU A 24 -14.06 -8.65 46.72
CA GLU A 24 -13.69 -7.83 47.92
C GLU A 24 -12.32 -7.10 47.89
N GLU A 25 -12.10 -5.82 48.26
CA GLU A 25 -12.77 -4.82 49.11
C GLU A 25 -12.41 -3.36 48.68
N GLU A 26 -13.17 -2.34 49.11
CA GLU A 26 -13.13 -0.94 48.61
C GLU A 26 -11.87 -0.11 48.96
N GLY A 27 -11.33 0.59 47.95
CA GLY A 27 -10.34 1.67 48.08
C GLY A 27 -10.56 2.75 47.01
N PRO A 28 -10.15 4.02 47.22
CA PRO A 28 -10.66 5.15 46.45
C PRO A 28 -10.21 5.11 44.99
N VAL A 29 -11.21 5.10 44.11
CA VAL A 29 -11.08 5.03 42.66
C VAL A 29 -10.29 6.23 42.11
N LYS A 30 -9.00 6.02 41.82
CA LYS A 30 -8.28 6.81 40.84
C LYS A 30 -8.47 6.15 39.49
N THR A 31 -9.50 6.57 38.76
CA THR A 31 -9.71 6.18 37.36
C THR A 31 -8.62 6.81 36.51
N VAL A 32 -7.44 6.19 36.48
CA VAL A 32 -6.51 6.38 35.37
C VAL A 32 -7.03 5.45 34.30
N SER A 33 -7.82 5.98 33.36
CA SER A 33 -8.23 5.25 32.18
C SER A 33 -6.96 4.82 31.45
N ALA A 34 -6.57 3.56 31.60
CA ALA A 34 -5.68 2.93 30.65
C ALA A 34 -6.41 3.01 29.31
N GLU A 35 -5.98 3.93 28.44
CA GLU A 35 -6.37 3.89 27.05
C GLU A 35 -5.94 2.50 26.55
N ALA A 36 -6.90 1.60 26.42
CA ALA A 36 -6.70 0.35 25.72
C ALA A 36 -6.42 0.76 24.27
N GLU A 37 -5.15 1.01 23.94
CA GLU A 37 -4.71 1.33 22.58
C GLU A 37 -5.39 0.30 21.66
N SER A 38 -6.09 0.78 20.62
CA SER A 38 -6.81 -0.10 19.69
C SER A 38 -5.83 -1.08 19.04
N GLN A 39 -5.76 -2.29 19.58
CA GLN A 39 -4.90 -3.33 19.04
C GLN A 39 -5.63 -4.04 17.90
N LEU A 40 -5.11 -3.89 16.69
CA LEU A 40 -5.59 -4.55 15.49
C LEU A 40 -5.09 -5.98 15.45
N LYS A 41 -6.00 -6.93 15.28
CA LYS A 41 -5.64 -8.35 15.16
C LYS A 41 -5.36 -8.69 13.69
N GLY A 42 -4.09 -8.82 13.34
CA GLY A 42 -3.64 -9.16 11.99
C GLY A 42 -2.97 -10.53 11.92
N ILE A 43 -2.30 -10.81 10.80
CA ILE A 43 -1.53 -12.04 10.62
C ILE A 43 -0.15 -11.78 10.03
N VAL A 44 0.79 -12.65 10.34
CA VAL A 44 2.01 -12.83 9.55
C VAL A 44 1.72 -13.87 8.49
N THR A 45 2.00 -13.55 7.22
CA THR A 45 1.69 -14.41 6.08
C THR A 45 2.75 -14.27 4.99
N ARG A 46 2.88 -15.31 4.18
CA ARG A 46 3.46 -15.18 2.82
C ARG A 46 2.35 -14.94 1.81
N LEU A 47 2.62 -14.20 0.75
CA LEU A 47 1.68 -13.99 -0.35
C LEU A 47 2.19 -14.71 -1.60
N PHE A 48 1.61 -15.85 -1.92
CA PHE A 48 2.01 -16.63 -3.10
C PHE A 48 1.20 -16.18 -4.33
N SER A 49 1.88 -15.64 -5.34
CA SER A 49 1.24 -15.26 -6.61
C SER A 49 0.94 -16.48 -7.47
N GLU A 50 -0.19 -16.46 -8.19
CA GLU A 50 -0.50 -17.47 -9.21
C GLU A 50 0.59 -17.58 -10.29
N GLN A 51 1.38 -16.52 -10.50
CA GLN A 51 2.50 -16.50 -11.43
C GLN A 51 3.68 -17.41 -10.99
N GLY A 52 3.61 -18.01 -9.80
CA GLY A 52 4.60 -18.97 -9.30
C GLY A 52 5.71 -18.36 -8.43
N TYR A 53 5.46 -17.19 -7.84
CA TYR A 53 6.44 -16.47 -7.00
C TYR A 53 5.80 -16.07 -5.67
N TYR A 54 6.59 -16.12 -4.60
CA TYR A 54 6.27 -15.42 -3.36
C TYR A 54 6.56 -13.94 -3.54
N LEU A 55 5.62 -13.08 -3.15
CA LEU A 55 5.90 -11.66 -3.01
C LEU A 55 7.08 -11.50 -2.04
N GLN A 56 7.98 -10.57 -2.34
CA GLN A 56 9.18 -10.30 -1.55
C GLN A 56 9.36 -8.79 -1.43
N MET A 57 9.81 -8.36 -0.25
CA MET A 57 10.26 -7.00 -0.01
C MET A 57 11.69 -7.02 0.53
N GLN A 58 12.60 -6.48 -0.26
CA GLN A 58 14.01 -6.37 0.10
C GLN A 58 14.23 -5.20 1.09
N PRO A 59 15.35 -5.19 1.85
CA PRO A 59 15.67 -4.12 2.80
C PRO A 59 15.80 -2.74 2.18
N ASP A 60 16.15 -2.67 0.90
CA ASP A 60 16.22 -1.44 0.10
C ASP A 60 14.82 -0.90 -0.29
N GLY A 61 13.75 -1.63 0.07
CA GLY A 61 12.39 -1.30 -0.27
C GLY A 61 11.93 -1.81 -1.64
N THR A 62 12.78 -2.53 -2.38
CA THR A 62 12.41 -3.13 -3.66
C THR A 62 11.38 -4.23 -3.45
N VAL A 63 10.24 -4.11 -4.14
CA VAL A 63 9.17 -5.11 -4.13
C VAL A 63 9.23 -5.93 -5.41
N GLY A 64 9.20 -7.26 -5.28
CA GLY A 64 9.24 -8.19 -6.40
C GLY A 64 8.75 -9.58 -6.01
N GLY A 65 9.12 -10.57 -6.81
CA GLY A 65 8.77 -11.96 -6.64
C GLY A 65 10.01 -12.84 -6.56
N THR A 66 10.02 -13.79 -5.62
CA THR A 66 11.06 -14.81 -5.49
C THR A 66 10.47 -16.20 -5.49
N LYS A 67 11.26 -17.20 -5.91
CA LYS A 67 10.90 -18.63 -5.79
C LYS A 67 11.41 -19.25 -4.49
N ASP A 68 12.24 -18.51 -3.74
CA ASP A 68 12.77 -18.97 -2.45
C ASP A 68 11.70 -18.85 -1.35
N GLU A 69 11.11 -19.99 -0.99
CA GLU A 69 10.11 -20.09 0.09
C GLU A 69 10.70 -19.82 1.48
N ASN A 70 12.02 -20.01 1.64
CA ASN A 70 12.70 -19.87 2.93
C ASN A 70 13.22 -18.44 3.15
N SER A 71 13.05 -17.55 2.17
CA SER A 71 13.47 -16.16 2.31
C SER A 71 12.61 -15.43 3.35
N ASP A 72 13.25 -14.91 4.40
CA ASP A 72 12.60 -14.08 5.41
C ASP A 72 11.95 -12.81 4.83
N TYR A 73 12.43 -12.35 3.67
CA TYR A 73 11.89 -11.18 2.96
C TYR A 73 10.53 -11.43 2.31
N THR A 74 10.02 -12.66 2.37
CA THR A 74 8.67 -13.03 1.89
C THR A 74 7.61 -12.94 2.99
N LEU A 75 8.01 -12.61 4.22
CA LEU A 75 7.12 -12.47 5.36
C LEU A 75 6.49 -11.07 5.38
N PHE A 76 5.17 -11.03 5.44
CA PHE A 76 4.40 -9.79 5.52
C PHE A 76 3.45 -9.80 6.71
N ASN A 77 3.34 -8.65 7.38
CA ASN A 77 2.23 -8.34 8.26
C ASN A 77 1.04 -7.90 7.40
N LEU A 78 -0.06 -8.63 7.49
CA LEU A 78 -1.34 -8.25 6.92
C LEU A 78 -2.20 -7.66 8.05
N ILE A 79 -2.25 -6.33 8.10
CA ILE A 79 -2.85 -5.58 9.21
C ILE A 79 -4.22 -5.06 8.75
N PRO A 80 -5.34 -5.45 9.38
CA PRO A 80 -6.66 -4.95 9.01
C PRO A 80 -6.84 -3.52 9.51
N VAL A 81 -6.88 -2.56 8.59
CA VAL A 81 -7.04 -1.12 8.86
C VAL A 81 -8.42 -0.58 8.47
N GLY A 82 -9.37 -1.50 8.24
CA GLY A 82 -10.75 -1.19 7.90
C GLY A 82 -11.50 -2.43 7.39
N LEU A 83 -12.80 -2.27 7.11
CA LEU A 83 -13.62 -3.36 6.58
C LEU A 83 -13.11 -3.79 5.20
N ARG A 84 -12.51 -4.99 5.12
CA ARG A 84 -11.87 -5.52 3.90
C ARG A 84 -10.74 -4.62 3.38
N VAL A 85 -10.13 -3.83 4.26
CA VAL A 85 -8.99 -2.98 3.92
C VAL A 85 -7.81 -3.40 4.78
N VAL A 86 -6.69 -3.66 4.14
CA VAL A 86 -5.47 -4.12 4.77
C VAL A 86 -4.31 -3.18 4.44
N ALA A 87 -3.41 -3.03 5.40
CA ALA A 87 -2.05 -2.60 5.17
C ALA A 87 -1.16 -3.84 4.99
N ILE A 88 -0.19 -3.76 4.09
CA ILE A 88 0.76 -4.84 3.81
C ILE A 88 2.14 -4.31 4.15
N GLN A 89 2.78 -4.88 5.17
CA GLN A 89 4.11 -4.45 5.63
C GLN A 89 5.11 -5.60 5.54
N GLY A 90 6.30 -5.36 5.00
CA GLY A 90 7.38 -6.35 5.02
C GLY A 90 7.93 -6.50 6.44
N VAL A 91 7.95 -7.72 6.98
CA VAL A 91 8.37 -7.95 8.38
C VAL A 91 9.82 -7.55 8.60
N LYS A 92 10.72 -7.92 7.68
CA LYS A 92 12.16 -7.65 7.81
C LYS A 92 12.54 -6.21 7.48
N ALA A 93 11.89 -5.61 6.49
CA ALA A 93 12.17 -4.24 6.08
C ALA A 93 11.47 -3.20 6.96
N GLY A 94 10.36 -3.56 7.60
CA GLY A 94 9.50 -2.63 8.33
C GLY A 94 8.73 -1.67 7.41
N LEU A 95 8.84 -1.77 6.10
CA LEU A 95 8.21 -0.85 5.15
C LEU A 95 6.82 -1.33 4.74
N TYR A 96 5.89 -0.40 4.53
CA TYR A 96 4.58 -0.64 3.94
C TYR A 96 4.67 -0.67 2.42
N VAL A 97 3.95 -1.59 1.80
CA VAL A 97 3.64 -1.49 0.38
C VAL A 97 2.67 -0.33 0.20
N ALA A 98 2.91 0.53 -0.79
CA ALA A 98 2.03 1.64 -1.15
C ALA A 98 1.91 1.76 -2.67
N MET A 99 0.83 2.37 -3.15
CA MET A 99 0.62 2.63 -4.58
C MET A 99 0.35 4.11 -4.81
N ASN A 100 1.17 4.74 -5.64
CA ASN A 100 1.04 6.17 -5.94
C ASN A 100 -0.01 6.48 -7.02
N GLY A 101 -0.30 7.77 -7.21
CA GLY A 101 -1.29 8.26 -8.18
C GLY A 101 -0.96 8.00 -9.66
N GLU A 102 0.27 7.58 -9.96
CA GLU A 102 0.62 7.10 -11.30
C GLU A 102 0.36 5.60 -11.45
N GLY A 103 0.27 4.86 -10.34
CA GLY A 103 0.04 3.42 -10.28
C GLY A 103 1.33 2.63 -10.04
N PHE A 104 2.43 3.29 -9.72
CA PHE A 104 3.65 2.60 -9.30
C PHE A 104 3.52 2.13 -7.85
N LEU A 105 4.00 0.91 -7.61
CA LEU A 105 4.14 0.39 -6.25
C LEU A 105 5.47 0.87 -5.71
N TYR A 106 5.47 1.35 -4.47
CA TYR A 106 6.64 1.79 -3.76
C TYR A 106 6.55 1.34 -2.30
N SER A 107 7.65 1.49 -1.58
CA SER A 107 7.74 1.18 -0.16
C SER A 107 7.74 2.46 0.66
N SER A 108 6.85 2.53 1.65
CA SER A 108 6.69 3.65 2.57
C SER A 108 7.18 3.23 3.96
N ILE A 109 7.84 4.15 4.66
CA ILE A 109 8.43 3.93 5.99
C ILE A 109 7.34 3.75 7.06
N SER A 110 7.44 2.68 7.84
CA SER A 110 6.74 2.59 9.12
C SER A 110 7.48 3.44 10.15
N CYS A 111 6.90 4.57 10.56
CA CYS A 111 7.46 5.31 11.70
C CYS A 111 7.18 4.55 13.00
N SER A 112 8.16 3.81 13.49
CA SER A 112 8.23 3.38 14.89
C SER A 112 9.62 3.67 15.42
N GLY A 113 9.85 4.93 15.82
CA GLY A 113 11.06 5.38 16.52
C GLY A 113 12.19 5.92 15.63
N CYS A 114 12.25 7.26 15.54
CA CYS A 114 13.38 8.07 15.07
C CYS A 114 13.52 8.34 13.55
N CYS A 115 14.00 9.55 13.26
CA CYS A 115 14.39 10.13 11.97
C CYS A 115 13.30 10.74 11.07
N SER A 116 12.81 11.90 11.52
CA SER A 116 12.39 13.00 10.65
C SER A 116 13.55 13.50 9.79
N ILE A 117 13.87 12.87 8.65
CA ILE A 117 14.59 13.54 7.56
C ILE A 117 13.98 13.27 6.17
N PHE A 118 13.34 12.13 5.87
CA PHE A 118 12.46 11.98 4.69
C PHE A 118 11.41 10.89 5.00
N GLY A 119 10.33 11.27 5.68
CA GLY A 119 9.33 10.35 6.21
C GLY A 119 8.21 10.09 5.22
N ASP A 120 8.22 8.94 4.56
CA ASP A 120 6.99 8.40 3.96
C ASP A 120 6.27 7.60 5.03
N THR A 121 5.51 8.26 5.90
CA THR A 121 4.76 7.60 6.96
C THR A 121 3.58 6.78 6.40
N PHE A 122 2.92 5.96 7.23
CA PHE A 122 1.71 5.23 6.83
C PHE A 122 0.64 6.21 6.30
N THR A 123 0.33 6.12 5.00
CA THR A 123 -0.59 7.02 4.31
C THR A 123 -1.80 6.28 3.75
N ALA A 124 -2.74 7.02 3.17
CA ALA A 124 -3.86 6.43 2.43
C ALA A 124 -3.40 5.55 1.24
N GLU A 125 -2.23 5.80 0.67
CA GLU A 125 -1.65 5.00 -0.42
C GLU A 125 -1.21 3.59 0.03
N CYS A 126 -1.01 3.38 1.33
CA CYS A 126 -0.69 2.09 1.94
C CYS A 126 -1.93 1.19 2.14
N LYS A 127 -3.14 1.72 1.89
CA LYS A 127 -4.40 1.01 2.13
C LYS A 127 -4.86 0.27 0.88
N PHE A 128 -4.93 -1.06 0.98
CA PHE A 128 -5.42 -1.93 -0.07
C PHE A 128 -6.76 -2.56 0.30
N LYS A 129 -7.73 -2.45 -0.61
CA LYS A 129 -8.96 -3.24 -0.52
C LYS A 129 -8.66 -4.66 -0.94
N GLU A 130 -8.80 -5.60 -0.02
CA GLU A 130 -8.78 -7.03 -0.31
C GLU A 130 -10.14 -7.47 -0.86
N SER A 131 -10.13 -8.34 -1.86
CA SER A 131 -11.34 -8.93 -2.42
C SER A 131 -11.05 -10.35 -2.88
N VAL A 132 -12.07 -11.19 -2.85
CA VAL A 132 -11.94 -12.56 -3.35
C VAL A 132 -12.28 -12.58 -4.84
N PHE A 133 -11.51 -13.33 -5.62
CA PHE A 133 -11.76 -13.61 -7.03
C PHE A 133 -11.98 -15.10 -7.24
N GLU A 134 -13.06 -15.45 -7.94
CA GLU A 134 -13.50 -16.84 -8.23
C GLU A 134 -13.50 -17.76 -7.00
N ASN A 135 -13.68 -17.18 -5.81
CA ASN A 135 -13.73 -17.86 -4.53
C ASN A 135 -12.43 -18.61 -4.14
N TYR A 136 -11.32 -18.34 -4.83
CA TYR A 136 -10.03 -19.00 -4.61
C TYR A 136 -8.89 -18.01 -4.36
N TYR A 137 -8.76 -16.98 -5.19
CA TYR A 137 -7.69 -15.99 -5.09
C TYR A 137 -8.10 -14.77 -4.26
N VAL A 138 -7.12 -14.15 -3.62
CA VAL A 138 -7.23 -12.81 -3.04
C VAL A 138 -6.55 -11.82 -3.97
N ILE A 139 -7.24 -10.72 -4.24
CA ILE A 139 -6.73 -9.59 -5.01
C ILE A 139 -6.69 -8.36 -4.12
N TYR A 140 -5.65 -7.55 -4.27
CA TYR A 140 -5.45 -6.31 -3.52
C TYR A 140 -5.53 -5.13 -4.47
N SER A 141 -6.46 -4.22 -4.22
CA SER A 141 -6.65 -3.01 -5.04
C SER A 141 -6.39 -1.75 -4.26
N SER A 142 -5.89 -0.70 -4.92
CA SER A 142 -5.77 0.61 -4.30
C SER A 142 -7.16 1.09 -3.85
N THR A 143 -7.22 1.65 -2.64
CA THR A 143 -8.42 2.32 -2.14
C THR A 143 -8.61 3.69 -2.80
N MET A 144 -7.50 4.35 -3.14
CA MET A 144 -7.45 5.71 -3.70
C MET A 144 -7.57 5.71 -5.23
N TYR A 145 -6.91 4.78 -5.92
CA TYR A 145 -6.65 4.93 -7.35
C TYR A 145 -7.43 3.95 -8.24
N ARG A 146 -8.03 4.54 -9.27
CA ARG A 146 -8.88 3.89 -10.27
C ARG A 146 -8.69 4.58 -11.62
N GLN A 147 -9.01 3.87 -12.70
CA GLN A 147 -9.09 4.45 -14.04
C GLN A 147 -10.21 5.50 -14.07
N HIS A 148 -9.91 6.74 -14.46
CA HIS A 148 -10.88 7.85 -14.46
C HIS A 148 -12.13 7.58 -15.32
N GLU A 149 -11.94 7.08 -16.54
CA GLU A 149 -13.05 6.86 -17.49
C GLU A 149 -13.88 5.60 -17.17
N SER A 150 -13.20 4.49 -16.88
CA SER A 150 -13.85 3.17 -16.73
C SER A 150 -14.23 2.84 -15.28
N GLY A 151 -13.72 3.56 -14.28
CA GLY A 151 -13.86 3.23 -12.86
C GLY A 151 -13.10 1.96 -12.42
N ARG A 152 -12.35 1.33 -13.33
CA ARG A 152 -11.59 0.10 -13.09
C ARG A 152 -10.51 0.34 -12.03
N ALA A 153 -10.54 -0.45 -10.96
CA ALA A 153 -9.54 -0.38 -9.91
C ALA A 153 -8.13 -0.74 -10.40
N TRP A 154 -7.12 -0.21 -9.72
CA TRP A 154 -5.73 -0.58 -9.91
C TRP A 154 -5.34 -1.62 -8.86
N PHE A 155 -4.53 -2.60 -9.26
CA PHE A 155 -4.27 -3.80 -8.45
C PHE A 155 -2.77 -4.01 -8.22
N LEU A 156 -2.42 -4.55 -7.07
CA LEU A 156 -1.11 -5.17 -6.85
C LEU A 156 -0.97 -6.37 -7.78
N GLY A 157 0.20 -6.57 -8.38
CA GLY A 157 0.43 -7.74 -9.21
C GLY A 157 1.86 -7.93 -9.70
N LEU A 158 2.19 -9.18 -10.03
CA LEU A 158 3.47 -9.60 -10.59
C LEU A 158 3.31 -10.06 -12.05
N ASN A 159 4.32 -9.82 -12.89
CA ASN A 159 4.38 -10.39 -14.24
C ASN A 159 4.81 -11.88 -14.18
N LYS A 160 5.01 -12.51 -15.35
CA LYS A 160 5.41 -13.93 -15.41
C LYS A 160 6.87 -14.13 -14.99
N GLU A 161 7.64 -13.06 -15.00
CA GLU A 161 9.05 -13.00 -14.63
C GLU A 161 9.25 -12.70 -13.14
N GLY A 162 8.18 -12.54 -12.36
CA GLY A 162 8.24 -12.21 -10.93
C GLY A 162 8.53 -10.73 -10.63
N THR A 163 8.51 -9.85 -11.63
CA THR A 163 8.68 -8.40 -11.46
C THR A 163 7.35 -7.72 -11.10
N ILE A 164 7.44 -6.70 -10.24
CA ILE A 164 6.27 -5.87 -9.88
C ILE A 164 5.71 -5.13 -11.10
N MET A 165 4.38 -5.11 -11.22
CA MET A 165 3.69 -4.43 -12.30
C MET A 165 3.05 -3.13 -11.84
N LYS A 166 2.97 -2.16 -12.75
CA LYS A 166 2.20 -0.93 -12.55
C LYS A 166 0.71 -1.25 -12.38
N GLY A 167 0.08 -0.72 -11.34
CA GLY A 167 -1.26 -1.10 -10.90
C GLY A 167 -2.36 -0.88 -11.94
N ASN A 168 -2.21 0.11 -12.83
CA ASN A 168 -3.14 0.34 -13.93
C ASN A 168 -3.09 -0.76 -15.03
N ARG A 169 -1.96 -1.48 -15.14
CA ARG A 169 -1.75 -2.60 -16.08
C ARG A 169 -2.26 -3.93 -15.53
N VAL A 170 -2.37 -4.04 -14.21
CA VAL A 170 -2.88 -5.23 -13.55
C VAL A 170 -4.41 -5.25 -13.65
N LYS A 171 -4.97 -6.39 -14.03
CA LYS A 171 -6.43 -6.57 -14.22
C LYS A 171 -6.94 -7.65 -13.26
N LYS A 172 -8.12 -7.39 -12.67
CA LYS A 172 -8.81 -8.30 -11.73
C LYS A 172 -8.93 -9.75 -12.20
N THR A 173 -9.14 -9.97 -13.50
CA THR A 173 -9.37 -11.31 -14.08
C THR A 173 -8.09 -11.97 -14.59
N LYS A 174 -6.93 -11.37 -14.35
CA LYS A 174 -5.65 -11.86 -14.85
C LYS A 174 -4.83 -12.46 -13.71
N PRO A 175 -4.13 -13.60 -13.96
CA PRO A 175 -3.28 -14.26 -12.98
C PRO A 175 -2.26 -13.35 -12.29
N CYS A 176 -1.80 -12.31 -12.98
CA CYS A 176 -0.89 -11.32 -12.39
C CYS A 176 -1.42 -10.65 -11.12
N SER A 177 -2.74 -10.58 -10.94
CA SER A 177 -3.39 -9.96 -9.78
C SER A 177 -3.73 -10.94 -8.65
N HIS A 178 -3.57 -12.24 -8.90
CA HIS A 178 -4.08 -13.30 -8.06
C HIS A 178 -3.03 -13.76 -7.05
N PHE A 179 -3.37 -13.69 -5.77
CA PHE A 179 -2.54 -14.14 -4.67
C PHE A 179 -3.27 -15.15 -3.79
N VAL A 180 -2.51 -16.09 -3.23
CA VAL A 180 -2.94 -17.04 -2.21
C VAL A 180 -2.14 -16.74 -0.94
N PRO A 181 -2.77 -16.14 0.08
CA PRO A 181 -2.10 -15.93 1.35
C PRO A 181 -1.85 -17.28 2.04
N ARG A 182 -0.65 -17.44 2.59
CA ARG A 182 -0.22 -18.59 3.40
C ARG A 182 0.08 -18.10 4.82
N PRO A 183 -0.95 -18.06 5.71
CA PRO A 183 -0.79 -17.57 7.07
C PRO A 183 0.19 -18.44 7.86
N ILE A 184 0.96 -17.79 8.73
CA ILE A 184 1.92 -18.43 9.64
C ILE A 184 1.37 -18.31 11.06
N GLU A 185 1.17 -17.08 11.52
CA GLU A 185 0.70 -16.79 12.87
C GLU A 185 -0.18 -15.55 12.93
N VAL A 186 -0.81 -15.35 14.09
CA VAL A 186 -1.70 -14.24 14.38
C VAL A 186 -1.00 -13.32 15.36
N CYS A 187 -1.00 -12.04 15.06
CA CYS A 187 -0.33 -11.03 15.88
C CYS A 187 -1.25 -9.86 16.18
N MET A 188 -1.00 -9.23 17.33
CA MET A 188 -1.63 -7.96 17.70
C MET A 188 -0.72 -6.83 17.21
N TYR A 189 -1.28 -5.89 16.47
CA TYR A 189 -0.59 -4.73 15.94
C TYR A 189 -1.20 -3.47 16.54
N LYS A 190 -0.34 -2.48 16.81
CA LYS A 190 -0.83 -1.13 17.09
C LYS A 190 -1.44 -0.56 15.81
N GLU A 191 -2.53 0.18 15.95
CA GLU A 191 -3.11 0.92 14.82
C GLU A 191 -2.08 1.89 14.22
N PRO A 192 -1.74 1.78 12.93
CA PRO A 192 -0.78 2.69 12.30
C PRO A 192 -1.31 4.13 12.28
N SER A 193 -0.49 5.11 12.66
CA SER A 193 -0.86 6.53 12.57
C SER A 193 -1.02 6.93 11.10
N LEU A 194 -2.19 7.44 10.74
CA LEU A 194 -2.43 7.91 9.38
C LEU A 194 -1.82 9.30 9.19
N HIS A 195 -0.95 9.44 8.20
CA HIS A 195 -0.42 10.73 7.79
C HIS A 195 -1.04 11.15 6.45
N ASP A 196 -1.44 12.42 6.39
CA ASP A 196 -1.99 13.02 5.18
C ASP A 196 -0.88 13.25 4.15
N ILE A 197 -1.20 12.96 2.89
CA ILE A 197 -0.33 13.27 1.77
C ILE A 197 -0.60 14.73 1.41
N ASP A 198 0.35 15.63 1.65
CA ASP A 198 0.23 17.04 1.26
C ASP A 198 0.04 17.18 -0.27
N GLU A 199 -1.17 17.53 -0.71
CA GLU A 199 -1.53 17.80 -2.12
C GLU A 199 -0.69 18.92 -2.79
N LYS A 200 0.05 19.71 -2.00
CA LYS A 200 0.87 20.85 -2.47
C LYS A 200 2.03 20.48 -3.39
N GLN A 201 2.40 19.21 -3.53
CA GLN A 201 3.48 18.77 -4.43
C GLN A 201 2.99 18.42 -5.86
N ARG A 202 1.68 18.23 -6.09
CA ARG A 202 1.14 17.89 -7.43
C ARG A 202 0.88 19.11 -8.33
N SER A 203 0.69 20.30 -7.75
CA SER A 203 0.34 21.50 -8.51
C SER A 203 1.54 22.24 -9.13
N ARG A 204 2.79 21.88 -8.79
CA ARG A 204 3.99 22.61 -9.26
C ARG A 204 4.55 22.17 -10.62
N LYS A 205 3.90 21.26 -11.35
CA LYS A 205 4.32 20.88 -12.72
C LYS A 205 3.37 21.26 -13.86
N ASN A 206 2.24 21.92 -13.58
CA ASN A 206 1.32 22.39 -14.62
C ASN A 206 0.91 23.86 -14.40
N SER A 207 1.85 24.80 -14.50
CA SER A 207 1.50 26.20 -14.79
C SER A 207 2.70 26.94 -15.38
N GLY A 208 2.64 27.21 -16.68
CA GLY A 208 3.65 27.97 -17.38
C GLY A 208 3.31 28.15 -18.85
N THR A 209 2.12 28.68 -19.14
CA THR A 209 1.82 29.29 -20.45
C THR A 209 2.47 30.68 -20.46
N PRO A 210 3.34 31.03 -21.41
CA PRO A 210 3.62 32.43 -21.69
C PRO A 210 2.82 32.85 -22.93
N THR A 211 1.84 33.73 -22.71
CA THR A 211 1.15 34.45 -23.77
C THR A 211 1.62 35.91 -23.80
N MET A 212 1.84 36.39 -25.03
CA MET A 212 1.87 37.78 -25.52
C MET A 212 3.19 38.54 -25.57
N GLY A 213 3.45 39.13 -26.75
CA GLY A 213 4.44 40.19 -26.94
C GLY A 213 4.78 40.52 -28.39
N THR A 214 3.82 40.97 -29.19
CA THR A 214 4.05 41.59 -30.51
C THR A 214 4.91 42.84 -30.37
N ARG A 215 6.04 42.94 -31.09
CA ARG A 215 6.69 44.23 -31.43
C ARG A 215 7.24 44.19 -32.85
N LYS A 216 6.56 44.93 -33.73
CA LYS A 216 7.09 45.46 -34.99
C LYS A 216 8.26 46.38 -34.68
N GLU A 217 9.40 46.20 -35.33
CA GLU A 217 10.29 47.30 -35.68
C GLU A 217 10.62 47.21 -37.16
N LEU A 218 10.27 48.30 -37.85
CA LEU A 218 10.61 48.63 -39.22
C LEU A 218 12.11 48.93 -39.27
N ASN A 219 12.78 48.49 -40.32
CA ASN A 219 13.87 49.26 -40.93
C ASN A 219 13.85 48.99 -42.44
N GLN A 220 13.31 49.96 -43.17
CA GLN A 220 13.63 50.20 -44.57
C GLN A 220 14.94 50.98 -44.57
N ASP A 221 15.94 50.50 -45.30
CA ASP A 221 16.85 51.41 -45.99
C ASP A 221 17.10 50.83 -47.39
N SER A 222 17.05 51.73 -48.35
CA SER A 222 16.97 51.51 -49.78
C SER A 222 18.23 52.07 -50.41
N THR A 223 18.79 51.41 -51.44
CA THR A 223 19.22 52.07 -52.69
C THR A 223 19.76 51.05 -53.70
N ASP A 224 19.40 51.30 -54.95
CA ASP A 224 19.68 50.55 -56.18
C ASP A 224 21.14 50.67 -56.67
N HIS A 225 21.64 49.69 -57.44
CA HIS A 225 21.96 49.81 -58.89
C HIS A 225 22.78 48.63 -59.46
N GLU A 226 22.42 48.25 -60.69
CA GLU A 226 23.17 47.70 -61.85
C GLU A 226 24.42 46.84 -61.62
N GLY A 227 24.60 45.67 -62.25
CA GLY A 227 24.44 45.40 -63.67
C GLY A 227 25.82 45.24 -64.31
N SER A 228 26.25 43.99 -64.53
CA SER A 228 27.16 43.49 -65.59
C SER A 228 27.46 42.01 -65.36
#